data_AF-A0A834ZRT5-F1
#
_entry.id   AF-A0A834ZRT5-F1
#
_cell.length_a   1.000
_cell.length_b   1.000
_cell.length_c   1.000
_cell.angle_alpha   90.00
_cell.angle_beta   90.00
_cell.angle_gamma   90.00
#
_symmetry.space_group_name_H-M   'P 1'
#
loop_
_entity.id
_entity.type
_entity.pdbx_description
1 polymer ?
#
loop_
_entity_poly.entity_id
_entity_poly.type
_entity_poly.pdbx_seq_one_letter_code
_entity_poly.pdbx_strand_id
1 'polypeptide(L)'
;MSAPMDISLQAATDEETCKPNEVSESVSSPLLTDDKVLVSVEVCLNPSSTARIGDVQAAVERMLEKRSLSYIDGPIPVPLDDSFLQENVQRIHVCDTDEWVENHEILLFWQVKPDVHVFQLNEEGPGEESSGDGQLSSFNEWILPAKEFDGMWESLIYEPGLKQRLLRYAASALLFTEKGVDPFLVSWNRIILLHGPPGTGKTSLCKALAQKLSIRFNSRYPQCQLVEVNAHSLFSKWFSESGKLVAKLFQKIQEMVEEENNLVFVLIDEVESLAAARKAALSGSEPSDSIRVVNALLTQMDKLKSSPNVIILTTSNITAAIDIAFVDRADIKAYVGPPTLQARYEILRSCLQELIRSGILSKFQDCDHLMLPNYSNLKEKLNTPELQEPQGPLNLCKQLIEAAEQSEGLSGRSLRKLPFLAHAGLADPYRSDPSKFLYALIETAKRELSELPS
;
A
#
# COMPACT_ATOMS: atom_id res chain seq x y z
N MET A 1 20.71 -67.86 6.99
CA MET A 1 20.58 -68.32 5.60
C MET A 1 20.21 -67.11 4.75
N SER A 2 21.05 -66.83 3.76
CA SER A 2 20.94 -65.89 2.62
C SER A 2 20.54 -64.42 2.88
N ALA A 3 21.55 -63.57 2.70
CA ALA A 3 21.59 -62.11 2.67
C ALA A 3 21.01 -61.50 1.36
N PRO A 4 20.84 -60.16 1.26
CA PRO A 4 20.23 -59.45 0.14
C PRO A 4 21.26 -59.07 -0.95
N MET A 5 20.79 -58.79 -2.18
CA MET A 5 21.60 -58.33 -3.31
C MET A 5 21.78 -56.81 -3.32
N ASP A 6 23.04 -56.39 -3.36
CA ASP A 6 23.54 -55.07 -3.74
C ASP A 6 23.54 -54.90 -5.28
N ILE A 7 23.30 -53.68 -5.77
CA ILE A 7 23.71 -53.26 -7.11
C ILE A 7 24.52 -51.97 -6.97
N SER A 8 25.79 -52.07 -7.35
CA SER A 8 26.81 -51.03 -7.27
C SER A 8 26.85 -50.15 -8.52
N LEU A 9 27.19 -48.87 -8.30
CA LEU A 9 27.66 -47.94 -9.34
C LEU A 9 29.06 -48.34 -9.82
N GLN A 10 29.31 -48.18 -11.13
CA GLN A 10 30.67 -48.07 -11.68
C GLN A 10 30.79 -46.80 -12.52
N ALA A 11 31.80 -46.00 -12.16
CA ALA A 11 32.36 -44.91 -12.94
C ALA A 11 33.32 -45.46 -13.99
N ALA A 12 33.40 -44.82 -15.15
CA ALA A 12 34.49 -44.99 -16.11
C ALA A 12 35.06 -43.61 -16.45
N THR A 13 36.32 -43.44 -16.05
CA THR A 13 37.27 -42.41 -16.45
C THR A 13 37.81 -42.73 -17.84
N ASP A 14 38.00 -41.73 -18.70
CA ASP A 14 39.06 -41.71 -19.70
C ASP A 14 39.46 -40.25 -19.97
N GLU A 15 40.71 -39.92 -19.61
CA GLU A 15 41.44 -38.73 -20.03
C GLU A 15 42.27 -39.09 -21.26
N GLU A 16 42.18 -38.31 -22.34
CA GLU A 16 43.31 -38.14 -23.27
C GLU A 16 43.32 -36.73 -23.86
N THR A 17 44.52 -36.19 -23.99
CA THR A 17 44.89 -34.77 -24.11
C THR A 17 45.06 -34.32 -25.56
N CYS A 18 44.68 -33.07 -25.89
CA CYS A 18 45.44 -32.23 -26.83
C CYS A 18 45.05 -30.73 -26.76
N LYS A 19 46.07 -29.86 -26.86
CA LYS A 19 46.05 -28.40 -26.68
C LYS A 19 45.68 -27.63 -27.99
N PRO A 20 45.51 -26.29 -27.95
CA PRO A 20 44.48 -25.55 -28.70
C PRO A 20 44.98 -24.97 -30.04
N ASN A 21 44.06 -24.66 -30.95
CA ASN A 21 44.25 -23.63 -31.98
C ASN A 21 42.93 -23.06 -32.52
N GLU A 22 42.92 -21.73 -32.58
CA GLU A 22 42.36 -20.83 -33.60
C GLU A 22 40.83 -20.73 -33.85
N VAL A 23 40.36 -19.56 -33.44
CA VAL A 23 39.27 -18.70 -33.96
C VAL A 23 38.72 -19.09 -35.34
N SER A 24 37.42 -19.39 -35.40
CA SER A 24 36.58 -19.05 -36.55
C SER A 24 35.15 -18.75 -36.11
N GLU A 25 34.62 -17.66 -36.66
CA GLU A 25 33.33 -17.05 -36.38
C GLU A 25 32.17 -18.03 -36.57
N SER A 26 31.36 -18.21 -35.53
CA SER A 26 29.97 -18.64 -35.71
C SER A 26 29.08 -17.50 -35.23
N VAL A 27 28.39 -16.89 -36.19
CA VAL A 27 27.27 -15.99 -35.97
C VAL A 27 26.17 -16.81 -35.30
N SER A 28 26.17 -16.82 -33.97
CA SER A 28 24.99 -17.20 -33.21
C SER A 28 24.06 -15.99 -33.17
N SER A 29 23.01 -16.07 -33.98
CA SER A 29 21.81 -15.23 -33.85
C SER A 29 21.44 -15.09 -32.36
N PRO A 30 21.16 -13.89 -31.84
CA PRO A 30 20.63 -13.76 -30.50
C PRO A 30 19.25 -14.42 -30.50
N LEU A 31 19.12 -15.49 -29.73
CA LEU A 31 17.85 -16.02 -29.30
C LEU A 31 17.10 -14.86 -28.62
N LEU A 32 16.08 -14.34 -29.29
CA LEU A 32 15.12 -13.40 -28.73
C LEU A 32 14.37 -14.13 -27.61
N THR A 33 14.78 -13.94 -26.35
CA THR A 33 13.94 -14.23 -25.20
C THR A 33 12.91 -13.11 -25.07
N ASP A 34 11.64 -13.46 -25.27
CA ASP A 34 10.45 -12.60 -25.27
C ASP A 34 10.01 -12.18 -23.84
N ASP A 35 10.94 -12.08 -22.89
CA ASP A 35 10.66 -11.80 -21.48
C ASP A 35 10.58 -10.28 -21.26
N LYS A 36 9.52 -9.66 -21.79
CA LYS A 36 9.19 -8.28 -21.43
C LYS A 36 8.67 -8.21 -20.00
N VAL A 37 9.17 -7.25 -19.26
CA VAL A 37 8.74 -6.92 -17.89
C VAL A 37 7.35 -6.28 -17.94
N LEU A 38 6.40 -6.82 -17.18
CA LEU A 38 5.08 -6.21 -17.02
C LEU A 38 5.17 -5.02 -16.05
N VAL A 39 4.75 -3.85 -16.52
CA VAL A 39 4.72 -2.63 -15.70
C VAL A 39 3.30 -2.09 -15.66
N SER A 40 2.74 -1.93 -14.47
CA SER A 40 1.38 -1.41 -14.29
C SER A 40 1.34 0.10 -14.56
N VAL A 41 0.35 0.51 -15.36
CA VAL A 41 0.05 1.90 -15.67
C VAL A 41 -1.38 2.19 -15.26
N GLU A 42 -1.56 3.11 -14.31
CA GLU A 42 -2.85 3.49 -13.77
C GLU A 42 -3.35 4.78 -14.45
N VAL A 43 -4.54 4.71 -15.05
CA VAL A 43 -5.17 5.80 -15.79
C VAL A 43 -6.47 6.20 -15.11
N CYS A 44 -6.48 7.38 -14.51
CA CYS A 44 -7.68 7.94 -13.88
C CYS A 44 -8.43 8.80 -14.90
N LEU A 45 -9.71 8.50 -15.10
CA LEU A 45 -10.61 9.28 -15.95
C LEU A 45 -11.06 10.56 -15.25
N ASN A 46 -11.43 11.57 -16.05
CA ASN A 46 -12.14 12.74 -15.56
C ASN A 46 -13.52 12.33 -15.00
N PRO A 47 -14.03 12.99 -13.93
CA PRO A 47 -15.37 12.68 -13.39
C PRO A 47 -16.49 12.86 -14.42
N SER A 48 -16.32 13.79 -15.36
CA SER A 48 -17.27 14.06 -16.45
C SER A 48 -17.10 13.15 -17.68
N SER A 49 -16.09 12.27 -17.69
CA SER A 49 -15.81 11.38 -18.81
C SER A 49 -16.93 10.34 -18.95
N THR A 50 -17.35 10.11 -20.18
CA THR A 50 -18.30 9.03 -20.56
C THR A 50 -17.68 8.06 -21.55
N ALA A 51 -16.37 8.18 -21.81
CA ALA A 51 -15.65 7.31 -22.70
C ALA A 51 -15.62 5.88 -22.16
N ARG A 52 -15.66 4.90 -23.07
CA ARG A 52 -15.55 3.49 -22.69
C ARG A 52 -14.12 3.22 -22.22
N ILE A 53 -14.00 2.44 -21.14
CA ILE A 53 -12.73 2.04 -20.54
C ILE A 53 -11.77 1.45 -21.58
N GLY A 54 -12.24 0.54 -22.43
CA GLY A 54 -11.41 -0.09 -23.47
C GLY A 54 -10.88 0.88 -24.54
N ASP A 55 -11.64 1.93 -24.89
CA ASP A 55 -11.22 2.91 -25.88
C ASP A 55 -10.10 3.79 -25.33
N VAL A 56 -10.21 4.20 -24.06
CA VAL A 56 -9.16 4.95 -23.35
C VAL A 56 -7.92 4.08 -23.15
N GLN A 57 -8.10 2.82 -22.76
CA GLN A 57 -7.00 1.87 -22.60
C GLN A 57 -6.20 1.74 -23.89
N ALA A 58 -6.86 1.46 -25.01
CA ALA A 58 -6.20 1.34 -26.32
C ALA A 58 -5.55 2.66 -26.78
N ALA A 59 -6.10 3.82 -26.41
CA ALA A 59 -5.49 5.12 -26.71
C ALA A 59 -4.20 5.34 -25.90
N VAL A 60 -4.20 4.99 -24.61
CA VAL A 60 -3.02 5.08 -23.74
C VAL A 60 -1.94 4.07 -24.17
N GLU A 61 -2.29 2.83 -24.48
CA GLU A 61 -1.34 1.83 -24.98
C GLU A 61 -0.63 2.31 -26.26
N ARG A 62 -1.39 2.80 -27.25
CA ARG A 62 -0.83 3.38 -28.48
C ARG A 62 0.08 4.58 -28.22
N MET A 63 -0.23 5.38 -27.21
CA MET A 63 0.59 6.52 -26.82
C MET A 63 1.93 6.07 -26.23
N LEU A 64 1.89 5.08 -25.31
CA LEU A 64 3.07 4.52 -24.67
C LEU A 64 3.99 3.83 -25.68
N GLU A 65 3.44 3.11 -26.67
CA GLU A 65 4.24 2.48 -27.73
C GLU A 65 4.94 3.50 -28.64
N LYS A 66 4.27 4.63 -28.94
CA LYS A 66 4.81 5.68 -29.81
C LYS A 66 5.92 6.49 -29.15
N ARG A 67 5.87 6.63 -27.82
CA ARG A 67 6.82 7.44 -27.07
C ARG A 67 7.84 6.49 -26.46
N SER A 68 9.10 6.58 -26.88
CA SER A 68 10.22 5.84 -26.28
C SER A 68 10.51 6.33 -24.85
N LEU A 69 9.58 6.09 -23.93
CA LEU A 69 9.60 6.56 -22.55
C LEU A 69 10.51 5.67 -21.70
N SER A 70 11.13 6.30 -20.71
CA SER A 70 11.67 5.62 -19.54
C SER A 70 10.54 5.30 -18.56
N TYR A 71 10.44 4.05 -18.12
CA TYR A 71 9.44 3.64 -17.13
C TYR A 71 10.03 3.84 -15.73
N ILE A 72 9.57 4.89 -15.05
CA ILE A 72 9.93 5.24 -13.68
C ILE A 72 8.61 5.54 -12.96
N ASP A 73 8.47 5.08 -11.72
CA ASP A 73 7.29 5.39 -10.91
C ASP A 73 7.01 6.90 -10.84
N GLY A 74 5.78 7.27 -11.18
CA GLY A 74 5.35 8.67 -11.21
C GLY A 74 4.42 9.04 -12.36
N PRO A 75 4.07 10.34 -12.46
CA PRO A 75 3.13 10.83 -13.45
C PRO A 75 3.74 10.88 -14.87
N ILE A 76 2.96 10.43 -15.84
CA ILE A 76 3.21 10.68 -17.27
C ILE A 76 2.33 11.86 -17.71
N PRO A 77 2.91 12.90 -18.33
CA PRO A 77 2.13 14.02 -18.84
C PRO A 77 1.21 13.56 -19.97
N VAL A 78 -0.07 13.93 -19.90
CA VAL A 78 -1.03 13.67 -20.97
C VAL A 78 -0.60 14.46 -22.22
N PRO A 79 -0.47 13.81 -23.39
CA PRO A 79 -0.12 14.46 -24.65
C PRO A 79 -1.01 15.66 -24.98
N LEU A 80 -0.41 16.80 -25.31
CA LEU A 80 -1.18 17.98 -25.75
C LEU A 80 -1.76 17.83 -27.16
N ASP A 81 -1.20 16.91 -27.93
CA ASP A 81 -1.55 16.57 -29.31
C ASP A 81 -2.71 15.56 -29.41
N ASP A 82 -3.08 14.91 -28.31
CA ASP A 82 -4.18 13.94 -28.28
C ASP A 82 -5.41 14.53 -27.57
N SER A 83 -6.31 15.13 -28.36
CA SER A 83 -7.52 15.76 -27.84
C SER A 83 -8.43 14.77 -27.10
N PHE A 84 -8.47 13.51 -27.53
CA PHE A 84 -9.29 12.49 -26.90
C PHE A 84 -8.78 12.16 -25.48
N LEU A 85 -7.47 11.99 -25.32
CA LEU A 85 -6.90 11.77 -23.99
C LEU A 85 -7.03 13.01 -23.11
N GLN A 86 -6.85 14.22 -23.64
CA GLN A 86 -7.03 15.46 -22.88
C GLN A 86 -8.45 15.64 -22.34
N GLU A 87 -9.47 15.29 -23.12
CA GLU A 87 -10.87 15.43 -22.70
C GLU A 87 -11.27 14.39 -21.64
N ASN A 88 -10.72 13.17 -21.73
CA ASN A 88 -11.21 12.03 -20.97
C ASN A 88 -10.32 11.61 -19.79
N VAL A 89 -9.01 11.88 -19.84
CA VAL A 89 -8.03 11.42 -18.86
C VAL A 89 -7.59 12.55 -17.94
N GLN A 90 -7.72 12.31 -16.63
CA GLN A 90 -7.27 13.25 -15.59
C GLN A 90 -5.77 13.08 -15.31
N ARG A 91 -5.31 11.85 -15.13
CA ARG A 91 -3.91 11.53 -14.79
C ARG A 91 -3.52 10.13 -15.27
N ILE A 92 -2.24 9.98 -15.63
CA ILE A 92 -1.62 8.70 -16.00
C ILE A 92 -0.39 8.52 -15.12
N HIS A 93 -0.32 7.41 -14.39
CA HIS A 93 0.80 7.10 -13.50
C HIS A 93 1.42 5.75 -13.84
N VAL A 94 2.74 5.67 -13.90
CA VAL A 94 3.47 4.39 -13.84
C VAL A 94 3.58 4.00 -12.37
N CYS A 95 3.36 2.72 -12.07
CA CYS A 95 3.36 2.19 -10.71
C CYS A 95 4.17 0.88 -10.61
N ASP A 96 4.69 0.63 -9.41
CA ASP A 96 5.38 -0.59 -8.98
C ASP A 96 6.65 -0.93 -9.77
N THR A 97 7.37 0.08 -10.29
CA THR A 97 8.68 -0.13 -10.94
C THR A 97 9.77 -0.60 -9.97
N ASP A 98 9.62 -0.28 -8.68
CA ASP A 98 10.52 -0.71 -7.60
C ASP A 98 10.73 -2.24 -7.54
N GLU A 99 9.84 -3.04 -8.13
CA GLU A 99 9.96 -4.50 -8.17
C GLU A 99 11.07 -5.03 -9.07
N TRP A 100 11.48 -4.25 -10.06
CA TRP A 100 12.39 -4.65 -11.14
C TRP A 100 13.73 -3.92 -11.07
N VAL A 101 13.77 -2.84 -10.28
CA VAL A 101 14.90 -1.92 -10.22
C VAL A 101 15.72 -2.23 -8.97
N GLU A 102 16.41 -3.38 -8.96
CA GLU A 102 17.62 -3.48 -8.15
C GLU A 102 18.69 -2.61 -8.84
N ASN A 103 19.11 -1.50 -8.20
CA ASN A 103 20.19 -0.59 -8.64
C ASN A 103 19.84 0.57 -9.61
N HIS A 104 18.65 1.17 -9.51
CA HIS A 104 18.30 2.40 -10.27
C HIS A 104 18.41 2.27 -11.81
N GLU A 105 18.39 1.06 -12.36
CA GLU A 105 18.33 0.87 -13.80
C GLU A 105 16.98 1.34 -14.34
N ILE A 106 17.04 2.26 -15.30
CA ILE A 106 15.86 2.79 -15.98
C ILE A 106 15.33 1.69 -16.90
N LEU A 107 14.08 1.26 -16.70
CA LEU A 107 13.43 0.34 -17.62
C LEU A 107 13.15 1.05 -18.95
N LEU A 108 13.73 0.51 -20.03
CA LEU A 108 13.63 1.08 -21.36
C LEU A 108 12.41 0.50 -22.09
N PHE A 109 11.82 1.28 -23.00
CA PHE A 109 10.54 0.94 -23.63
C PHE A 109 10.49 -0.42 -24.34
N TRP A 110 11.63 -0.96 -24.80
CA TRP A 110 11.66 -2.29 -25.44
C TRP A 110 11.66 -3.45 -24.44
N GLN A 111 12.07 -3.21 -23.19
CA GLN A 111 12.08 -4.19 -22.12
C GLN A 111 10.72 -4.32 -21.43
N VAL A 112 9.80 -3.38 -21.68
CA VAL A 112 8.55 -3.24 -20.94
C VAL A 112 7.35 -3.61 -21.80
N LYS A 113 6.39 -4.30 -21.17
CA LYS A 113 5.02 -4.43 -21.63
C LYS A 113 4.11 -3.69 -20.64
N PRO A 114 3.52 -2.54 -21.02
CA PRO A 114 2.64 -1.81 -20.12
C PRO A 114 1.33 -2.59 -19.92
N ASP A 115 0.90 -2.71 -18.67
CA ASP A 115 -0.42 -3.22 -18.28
C ASP A 115 -1.29 -2.04 -17.83
N VAL A 116 -2.23 -1.62 -18.68
CA VAL A 116 -2.96 -0.37 -18.51
C VAL A 116 -4.28 -0.62 -17.80
N HIS A 117 -4.41 -0.06 -16.59
CA HIS A 117 -5.61 -0.12 -15.77
C HIS A 117 -6.33 1.23 -15.80
N VAL A 118 -7.47 1.29 -16.46
CA VAL A 118 -8.31 2.49 -16.53
C VAL A 118 -9.42 2.42 -15.48
N PHE A 119 -9.61 3.50 -14.74
CA PHE A 119 -10.64 3.60 -13.71
C PHE A 119 -11.17 5.03 -13.56
N GLN A 120 -12.32 5.15 -12.92
CA GLN A 120 -12.94 6.42 -12.53
C GLN A 120 -13.16 6.41 -11.03
N LEU A 121 -12.89 7.54 -10.36
CA LEU A 121 -13.05 7.66 -8.92
C LEU A 121 -14.51 7.91 -8.57
N ASN A 122 -15.02 7.18 -7.59
CA ASN A 122 -16.32 7.45 -7.00
C ASN A 122 -16.22 8.62 -6.00
N GLU A 123 -17.07 9.63 -6.16
CA GLU A 123 -17.11 10.82 -5.29
C GLU A 123 -18.06 10.66 -4.09
N GLU A 124 -18.89 9.62 -4.08
CA GLU A 124 -19.75 9.33 -2.94
C GLU A 124 -18.90 8.87 -1.74
N GLY A 125 -19.17 9.47 -0.58
CA GLY A 125 -18.54 9.09 0.69
C GLY A 125 -19.06 7.75 1.23
N PRO A 126 -18.76 7.41 2.49
CA PRO A 126 -19.26 6.18 3.07
C PRO A 126 -20.79 6.15 3.07
N GLY A 127 -21.39 5.07 2.60
CA GLY A 127 -22.83 4.85 2.59
C GLY A 127 -23.38 4.88 4.02
N GLU A 128 -24.16 5.92 4.35
CA GLU A 128 -24.88 6.02 5.62
C GLU A 128 -26.25 5.35 5.48
N GLU A 129 -26.32 4.03 5.68
CA GLU A 129 -27.62 3.41 5.90
C GLU A 129 -28.12 3.77 7.31
N SER A 130 -29.07 4.68 7.35
CA SER A 130 -29.93 4.87 8.52
C SER A 130 -30.80 3.63 8.65
N SER A 131 -30.41 2.70 9.54
CA SER A 131 -31.38 1.74 10.06
C SER A 131 -32.59 2.53 10.53
N GLY A 132 -33.80 2.17 10.08
CA GLY A 132 -35.04 2.93 10.26
C GLY A 132 -35.42 3.30 11.71
N ASP A 133 -34.63 2.86 12.70
CA ASP A 133 -34.71 3.21 14.12
C ASP A 133 -33.77 4.37 14.55
N GLY A 134 -33.14 5.09 13.63
CA GLY A 134 -32.27 6.23 13.97
C GLY A 134 -30.96 5.85 14.66
N GLN A 135 -30.60 4.55 14.62
CA GLN A 135 -29.31 4.06 15.08
C GLN A 135 -28.24 4.33 13.99
N LEU A 136 -27.14 4.98 14.37
CA LEU A 136 -25.97 5.17 13.50
C LEU A 136 -25.47 3.82 12.99
N SER A 137 -25.10 3.73 11.70
CA SER A 137 -24.48 2.55 11.10
C SER A 137 -23.28 2.09 11.93
N SER A 138 -23.17 0.77 12.12
CA SER A 138 -22.06 0.13 12.86
C SER A 138 -20.82 -0.09 12.02
N PHE A 139 -20.92 0.18 10.74
CA PHE A 139 -19.90 -0.01 9.73
C PHE A 139 -19.99 1.13 8.72
N ASN A 140 -18.88 1.33 8.02
CA ASN A 140 -18.81 2.25 6.90
C ASN A 140 -18.65 1.43 5.62
N GLU A 141 -19.29 1.86 4.54
CA GLU A 141 -19.27 1.16 3.25
C GLU A 141 -18.83 2.13 2.15
N TRP A 142 -17.81 1.78 1.37
CA TRP A 142 -17.38 2.57 0.21
C TRP A 142 -17.47 1.75 -1.06
N ILE A 143 -17.87 2.40 -2.15
CA ILE A 143 -17.68 1.90 -3.51
C ILE A 143 -16.27 2.28 -3.96
N LEU A 144 -15.51 1.30 -4.43
CA LEU A 144 -14.14 1.46 -4.91
C LEU A 144 -14.10 1.48 -6.45
N PRO A 145 -13.16 2.21 -7.06
CA PRO A 145 -12.13 3.07 -6.44
C PRO A 145 -12.71 4.38 -5.86
N ALA A 146 -12.49 4.67 -4.58
CA ALA A 146 -13.06 5.83 -3.90
C ALA A 146 -12.15 7.07 -4.00
N LYS A 147 -12.73 8.27 -4.13
CA LYS A 147 -11.98 9.53 -4.17
C LYS A 147 -11.22 9.80 -2.87
N GLU A 148 -11.78 9.38 -1.73
CA GLU A 148 -11.15 9.52 -0.40
C GLU A 148 -9.83 8.76 -0.26
N PHE A 149 -9.64 7.68 -1.04
CA PHE A 149 -8.45 6.83 -0.96
C PHE A 149 -7.44 7.10 -2.08
N ASP A 150 -7.75 8.04 -2.98
CA ASP A 150 -6.89 8.47 -4.07
C ASP A 150 -5.57 9.06 -3.54
N GLY A 151 -4.43 8.52 -3.97
CA GLY A 151 -3.09 8.91 -3.49
C GLY A 151 -2.69 8.37 -2.12
N MET A 152 -3.57 7.62 -1.43
CA MET A 152 -3.27 7.08 -0.09
C MET A 152 -2.10 6.09 -0.14
N TRP A 153 -2.01 5.26 -1.19
CA TRP A 153 -0.95 4.27 -1.36
C TRP A 153 0.45 4.89 -1.46
N GLU A 154 0.57 5.96 -2.23
CA GLU A 154 1.82 6.69 -2.45
C GLU A 154 2.22 7.49 -1.20
N SER A 155 1.23 7.99 -0.44
CA SER A 155 1.47 8.69 0.81
C SER A 155 2.05 7.78 1.91
N LEU A 156 1.79 6.49 1.87
CA LEU A 156 2.25 5.56 2.90
C LEU A 156 3.67 5.10 2.61
N ILE A 157 4.62 5.50 3.45
CA ILE A 157 6.04 5.20 3.31
C ILE A 157 6.42 4.19 4.40
N TYR A 158 6.88 3.03 3.96
CA TYR A 158 7.28 1.91 4.79
C TYR A 158 8.67 1.41 4.38
N GLU A 159 9.16 0.40 5.08
CA GLU A 159 10.33 -0.35 4.66
C GLU A 159 10.12 -0.94 3.24
N PRO A 160 11.18 -0.99 2.41
CA PRO A 160 11.09 -1.53 1.06
C PRO A 160 10.48 -2.94 1.05
N GLY A 161 9.57 -3.17 0.10
CA GLY A 161 8.95 -4.47 -0.13
C GLY A 161 7.72 -4.80 0.73
N LEU A 162 7.43 -4.07 1.82
CA LEU A 162 6.22 -4.35 2.63
C LEU A 162 4.94 -4.21 1.80
N LYS A 163 4.79 -3.07 1.10
CA LYS A 163 3.62 -2.78 0.26
C LYS A 163 3.49 -3.78 -0.89
N GLN A 164 4.58 -4.02 -1.60
CA GLN A 164 4.65 -4.96 -2.72
C GLN A 164 4.33 -6.38 -2.28
N ARG A 165 4.84 -6.84 -1.13
CA ARG A 165 4.51 -8.16 -0.58
C ARG A 165 3.02 -8.32 -0.32
N LEU A 166 2.37 -7.30 0.26
CA LEU A 166 0.93 -7.33 0.51
C LEU A 166 0.12 -7.34 -0.79
N LEU A 167 0.49 -6.48 -1.75
CA LEU A 167 -0.16 -6.38 -3.05
C LEU A 167 -0.04 -7.69 -3.83
N ARG A 168 1.17 -8.24 -3.96
CA ARG A 168 1.44 -9.52 -4.63
C ARG A 168 0.66 -10.66 -4.01
N TYR A 169 0.64 -10.74 -2.68
CA TYR A 169 -0.11 -11.78 -1.98
C TYR A 169 -1.61 -11.69 -2.30
N ALA A 170 -2.21 -10.52 -2.12
CA ALA A 170 -3.63 -10.33 -2.36
C ALA A 170 -4.02 -10.54 -3.83
N ALA A 171 -3.21 -10.03 -4.77
CA ALA A 171 -3.40 -10.26 -6.20
C ALA A 171 -3.28 -11.75 -6.55
N SER A 172 -2.34 -12.48 -5.95
CA SER A 172 -2.18 -13.93 -6.16
C SER A 172 -3.40 -14.70 -5.66
N ALA A 173 -3.96 -14.32 -4.50
CA ALA A 173 -5.17 -14.96 -3.96
C ALA A 173 -6.40 -14.78 -4.88
N LEU A 174 -6.54 -13.60 -5.51
CA LEU A 174 -7.57 -13.34 -6.51
C LEU A 174 -7.31 -14.10 -7.81
N LEU A 175 -6.07 -14.13 -8.28
CA LEU A 175 -5.69 -14.88 -9.48
C LEU A 175 -5.93 -16.38 -9.31
N PHE A 176 -5.57 -16.98 -8.18
CA PHE A 176 -5.78 -18.40 -7.91
C PHE A 176 -7.27 -18.75 -7.96
N THR A 177 -8.09 -17.84 -7.43
CA THR A 177 -9.54 -17.97 -7.49
C THR A 177 -10.05 -17.87 -8.93
N GLU A 178 -9.58 -16.89 -9.71
CA GLU A 178 -9.95 -16.72 -11.12
C GLU A 178 -9.58 -17.95 -11.96
N LYS A 179 -8.44 -18.57 -11.69
CA LYS A 179 -7.99 -19.79 -12.37
C LYS A 179 -8.63 -21.07 -11.85
N GLY A 180 -9.52 -20.99 -10.86
CA GLY A 180 -10.24 -22.13 -10.31
C GLY A 180 -9.33 -23.15 -9.61
N VAL A 181 -8.27 -22.68 -8.96
CA VAL A 181 -7.37 -23.55 -8.17
C VAL A 181 -8.16 -24.20 -7.04
N ASP A 182 -7.97 -25.51 -6.84
CA ASP A 182 -8.67 -26.26 -5.81
C ASP A 182 -8.16 -25.88 -4.40
N PRO A 183 -9.01 -25.27 -3.54
CA PRO A 183 -8.62 -24.86 -2.20
C PRO A 183 -8.31 -26.05 -1.26
N PHE A 184 -8.75 -27.27 -1.60
CA PHE A 184 -8.43 -28.47 -0.82
C PHE A 184 -7.01 -28.99 -1.08
N LEU A 185 -6.43 -28.67 -2.25
CA LEU A 185 -5.07 -29.08 -2.63
C LEU A 185 -4.05 -27.99 -2.32
N VAL A 186 -4.40 -26.74 -2.63
CA VAL A 186 -3.59 -25.58 -2.33
C VAL A 186 -4.41 -24.72 -1.37
N SER A 187 -4.00 -24.64 -0.11
CA SER A 187 -4.74 -23.88 0.89
C SER A 187 -4.23 -22.45 0.96
N TRP A 188 -5.13 -21.48 0.83
CA TRP A 188 -4.89 -20.09 1.22
C TRP A 188 -6.13 -19.52 1.91
N ASN A 189 -5.92 -18.84 3.03
CA ASN A 189 -6.92 -18.01 3.67
C ASN A 189 -6.79 -16.58 3.15
N ARG A 190 -7.89 -16.03 2.64
CA ARG A 190 -7.98 -14.66 2.10
C ARG A 190 -7.97 -13.59 3.21
N ILE A 191 -7.17 -13.80 4.26
CA ILE A 191 -7.13 -13.00 5.48
C ILE A 191 -5.72 -12.43 5.67
N ILE A 192 -5.65 -11.10 5.73
CA ILE A 192 -4.41 -10.35 5.98
C ILE A 192 -4.52 -9.68 7.35
N LEU A 193 -3.52 -9.89 8.21
CA LEU A 193 -3.41 -9.26 9.52
C LEU A 193 -2.22 -8.29 9.56
N LEU A 194 -2.53 -7.01 9.73
CA LEU A 194 -1.54 -5.97 10.00
C LEU A 194 -1.48 -5.69 11.50
N HIS A 195 -0.30 -5.78 12.12
CA HIS A 195 -0.16 -5.49 13.55
C HIS A 195 1.02 -4.59 13.84
N GLY A 196 0.94 -3.78 14.89
CA GLY A 196 2.00 -2.84 15.25
C GLY A 196 1.49 -1.68 16.08
N PRO A 197 2.36 -0.80 16.58
CA PRO A 197 1.96 0.31 17.44
C PRO A 197 0.91 1.23 16.78
N PRO A 198 0.09 1.95 17.56
CA PRO A 198 -0.90 2.87 17.02
C PRO A 198 -0.22 4.00 16.23
N GLY A 199 -0.93 4.54 15.23
CA GLY A 199 -0.43 5.67 14.43
C GLY A 199 0.58 5.30 13.33
N THR A 200 0.81 4.01 13.05
CA THR A 200 1.67 3.53 11.94
C THR A 200 0.95 3.35 10.59
N GLY A 201 -0.33 3.73 10.50
CA GLY A 201 -1.08 3.73 9.24
C GLY A 201 -1.65 2.38 8.80
N LYS A 202 -1.77 1.39 9.70
CA LYS A 202 -2.33 0.06 9.38
C LYS A 202 -3.69 0.11 8.68
N THR A 203 -4.66 0.84 9.25
CA THR A 203 -6.00 1.02 8.67
C THR A 203 -5.94 1.69 7.31
N SER A 204 -5.11 2.73 7.16
CA SER A 204 -4.86 3.40 5.88
C SER A 204 -4.21 2.47 4.85
N LEU A 205 -3.30 1.60 5.25
CA LEU A 205 -2.66 0.62 4.36
C LEU A 205 -3.68 -0.41 3.85
N CYS A 206 -4.61 -0.87 4.70
CA CYS A 206 -5.71 -1.72 4.27
C CYS A 206 -6.60 -1.03 3.22
N LYS A 207 -7.00 0.22 3.48
CA LYS A 207 -7.82 1.04 2.55
C LYS A 207 -7.09 1.26 1.22
N ALA A 208 -5.81 1.60 1.27
CA ALA A 208 -4.97 1.80 0.09
C ALA A 208 -4.75 0.50 -0.70
N LEU A 209 -4.59 -0.64 -0.02
CA LEU A 209 -4.47 -1.96 -0.66
C LEU A 209 -5.76 -2.34 -1.40
N ALA A 210 -6.92 -2.14 -0.76
CA ALA A 210 -8.23 -2.37 -1.37
C ALA A 210 -8.42 -1.47 -2.61
N GLN A 211 -8.06 -0.18 -2.51
CA GLN A 211 -8.07 0.76 -3.63
C GLN A 211 -7.21 0.26 -4.79
N LYS A 212 -5.94 -0.10 -4.54
CA LYS A 212 -5.04 -0.60 -5.61
C LYS A 212 -5.60 -1.86 -6.27
N LEU A 213 -6.08 -2.83 -5.50
CA LEU A 213 -6.64 -4.07 -6.05
C LEU A 213 -7.91 -3.81 -6.86
N SER A 214 -8.80 -2.91 -6.42
CA SER A 214 -9.99 -2.53 -7.20
C SER A 214 -9.63 -1.96 -8.57
N ILE A 215 -8.54 -1.18 -8.65
CA ILE A 215 -8.03 -0.64 -9.92
C ILE A 215 -7.45 -1.76 -10.79
N ARG A 216 -6.59 -2.62 -10.24
CA ARG A 216 -5.91 -3.70 -10.99
C ARG A 216 -6.88 -4.75 -11.53
N PHE A 217 -7.92 -5.06 -10.77
CA PHE A 217 -8.89 -6.09 -11.12
C PHE A 217 -10.22 -5.55 -11.65
N ASN A 218 -10.29 -4.25 -12.01
CA ASN A 218 -11.50 -3.61 -12.54
C ASN A 218 -12.10 -4.34 -13.76
N SER A 219 -11.25 -4.93 -14.62
CA SER A 219 -11.69 -5.71 -15.78
C SER A 219 -12.46 -6.99 -15.41
N ARG A 220 -12.12 -7.61 -14.27
CA ARG A 220 -12.76 -8.82 -13.75
C ARG A 220 -13.91 -8.49 -12.80
N TYR A 221 -13.75 -7.46 -11.99
CA TYR A 221 -14.70 -7.03 -10.97
C TYR A 221 -15.07 -5.56 -11.23
N PRO A 222 -16.06 -5.29 -12.09
CA PRO A 222 -16.49 -3.92 -12.39
C PRO A 222 -17.12 -3.23 -11.18
N GLN A 223 -17.54 -4.01 -10.18
CA GLN A 223 -18.00 -3.52 -8.89
C GLN A 223 -17.00 -3.94 -7.82
N CYS A 224 -16.62 -3.00 -6.97
CA CYS A 224 -15.74 -3.25 -5.84
C CYS A 224 -16.27 -2.47 -4.63
N GLN A 225 -16.29 -3.10 -3.46
CA GLN A 225 -16.79 -2.48 -2.24
C GLN A 225 -15.83 -2.71 -1.07
N LEU A 226 -15.75 -1.73 -0.17
CA LEU A 226 -15.05 -1.85 1.10
C LEU A 226 -16.03 -1.66 2.24
N VAL A 227 -16.12 -2.66 3.12
CA VAL A 227 -16.88 -2.59 4.37
C VAL A 227 -15.90 -2.49 5.54
N GLU A 228 -15.85 -1.36 6.23
CA GLU A 228 -15.05 -1.15 7.43
C GLU A 228 -15.89 -1.33 8.69
N VAL A 229 -15.39 -2.19 9.57
CA VAL A 229 -16.01 -2.58 10.82
C VAL A 229 -15.01 -2.28 11.94
N ASN A 230 -15.29 -1.28 12.77
CA ASN A 230 -14.46 -1.00 13.94
C ASN A 230 -14.87 -1.91 15.10
N ALA A 231 -13.97 -2.81 15.52
CA ALA A 231 -14.26 -3.81 16.53
C ALA A 231 -14.57 -3.21 17.92
N HIS A 232 -13.92 -2.11 18.31
CA HIS A 232 -14.20 -1.42 19.56
C HIS A 232 -15.64 -0.84 19.60
N SER A 233 -16.08 -0.27 18.49
CA SER A 233 -17.43 0.29 18.32
C SER A 233 -18.50 -0.82 18.29
N LEU A 234 -18.19 -1.98 17.71
CA LEU A 234 -19.06 -3.15 17.74
C LEU A 234 -19.32 -3.68 19.14
N PHE A 235 -18.38 -3.57 20.09
CA PHE A 235 -18.58 -4.10 21.44
C PHE A 235 -19.26 -3.10 22.38
N SER A 236 -18.85 -1.83 22.31
CA SER A 236 -19.37 -0.77 23.20
C SER A 236 -20.85 -0.45 22.99
N LYS A 237 -21.29 -0.30 21.73
CA LYS A 237 -22.68 0.06 21.40
C LYS A 237 -23.67 -1.12 21.53
N TRP A 238 -23.20 -2.36 21.69
CA TRP A 238 -24.00 -3.56 21.39
C TRP A 238 -24.05 -4.59 22.50
N PHE A 239 -23.69 -4.21 23.72
CA PHE A 239 -23.64 -5.10 24.88
C PHE A 239 -25.01 -5.74 25.25
N SER A 240 -26.13 -5.28 24.67
CA SER A 240 -27.47 -5.90 24.81
C SER A 240 -28.08 -6.51 23.52
N GLU A 241 -27.65 -6.12 22.31
CA GLU A 241 -28.25 -6.56 21.02
C GLU A 241 -27.23 -7.09 19.97
N SER A 242 -25.94 -7.15 20.33
CA SER A 242 -24.79 -7.44 19.46
C SER A 242 -24.93 -8.63 18.52
N GLY A 243 -25.37 -9.78 19.01
CA GLY A 243 -25.39 -11.00 18.19
C GLY A 243 -26.27 -10.88 16.94
N LYS A 244 -27.47 -10.29 17.07
CA LYS A 244 -28.41 -10.14 15.96
C LYS A 244 -27.89 -9.21 14.90
N LEU A 245 -27.29 -8.11 15.33
CA LEU A 245 -26.88 -7.09 14.40
C LEU A 245 -25.51 -7.40 13.76
N VAL A 246 -24.62 -8.14 14.43
CA VAL A 246 -23.47 -8.79 13.78
C VAL A 246 -23.98 -9.75 12.70
N ALA A 247 -25.00 -10.57 12.99
CA ALA A 247 -25.59 -11.44 11.98
C ALA A 247 -26.18 -10.64 10.79
N LYS A 248 -26.87 -9.52 11.03
CA LYS A 248 -27.38 -8.63 9.96
C LYS A 248 -26.25 -8.03 9.10
N LEU A 249 -25.17 -7.55 9.73
CA LEU A 249 -24.01 -7.02 9.03
C LEU A 249 -23.41 -8.07 8.09
N PHE A 250 -23.14 -9.27 8.61
CA PHE A 250 -22.57 -10.35 7.79
C PHE A 250 -23.55 -10.91 6.77
N GLN A 251 -24.86 -10.81 7.02
CA GLN A 251 -25.87 -11.09 6.01
C GLN A 251 -25.78 -10.08 4.85
N LYS A 252 -25.68 -8.78 5.14
CA LYS A 252 -25.50 -7.75 4.10
C LYS A 252 -24.22 -8.00 3.30
N ILE A 253 -23.10 -8.28 3.99
CA ILE A 253 -21.84 -8.63 3.31
C ILE A 253 -22.02 -9.89 2.46
N GLN A 254 -22.75 -10.90 2.95
CA GLN A 254 -23.02 -12.10 2.17
C GLN A 254 -23.82 -11.79 0.90
N GLU A 255 -24.83 -10.92 0.97
CA GLU A 255 -25.63 -10.48 -0.18
C GLU A 255 -24.74 -9.79 -1.22
N MET A 256 -23.81 -8.92 -0.79
CA MET A 256 -22.81 -8.31 -1.69
C MET A 256 -21.89 -9.35 -2.36
N VAL A 257 -21.52 -10.39 -1.61
CA VAL A 257 -20.59 -11.44 -2.03
C VAL A 257 -21.24 -12.45 -2.97
N GLU A 258 -22.57 -12.62 -2.92
CA GLU A 258 -23.32 -13.47 -3.85
C GLU A 258 -23.25 -12.93 -5.30
N GLU A 259 -22.94 -11.65 -5.48
CA GLU A 259 -22.65 -11.06 -6.79
C GLU A 259 -21.23 -11.40 -7.26
N GLU A 260 -21.08 -12.38 -8.16
CA GLU A 260 -19.76 -12.88 -8.63
C GLU A 260 -18.87 -11.84 -9.34
N ASN A 261 -19.47 -10.72 -9.77
CA ASN A 261 -18.79 -9.60 -10.42
C ASN A 261 -18.43 -8.46 -9.43
N ASN A 262 -18.79 -8.62 -8.16
CA ASN A 262 -18.47 -7.69 -7.09
C ASN A 262 -17.29 -8.21 -6.27
N LEU A 263 -16.22 -7.43 -6.12
CA LEU A 263 -15.10 -7.74 -5.23
C LEU A 263 -15.28 -7.02 -3.89
N VAL A 264 -15.40 -7.79 -2.82
CA VAL A 264 -15.73 -7.26 -1.48
C VAL A 264 -14.51 -7.32 -0.56
N PHE A 265 -14.10 -6.17 -0.06
CA PHE A 265 -13.09 -6.05 0.98
C PHE A 265 -13.77 -5.85 2.34
N VAL A 266 -13.45 -6.70 3.31
CA VAL A 266 -13.96 -6.58 4.68
C VAL A 266 -12.82 -6.19 5.59
N LEU A 267 -12.79 -4.94 6.04
CA LEU A 267 -11.81 -4.41 6.97
C LEU A 267 -12.34 -4.48 8.40
N ILE A 268 -11.72 -5.29 9.25
CA ILE A 268 -12.00 -5.34 10.70
C ILE A 268 -10.86 -4.64 11.44
N ASP A 269 -11.12 -3.43 11.91
CA ASP A 269 -10.14 -2.57 12.56
C ASP A 269 -10.13 -2.81 14.08
N GLU A 270 -8.96 -2.74 14.70
CA GLU A 270 -8.75 -2.86 16.16
C GLU A 270 -9.19 -4.21 16.76
N VAL A 271 -8.81 -5.33 16.11
CA VAL A 271 -9.20 -6.69 16.54
C VAL A 271 -8.66 -7.07 17.93
N GLU A 272 -7.70 -6.33 18.47
CA GLU A 272 -7.26 -6.48 19.86
C GLU A 272 -8.38 -6.28 20.89
N SER A 273 -9.39 -5.46 20.57
CA SER A 273 -10.54 -5.22 21.46
C SER A 273 -11.36 -6.50 21.64
N LEU A 274 -11.46 -7.32 20.58
CA LEU A 274 -12.10 -8.63 20.58
C LEU A 274 -11.34 -9.62 21.46
N ALA A 275 -10.01 -9.62 21.33
CA ALA A 275 -9.12 -10.46 22.13
C ALA A 275 -9.23 -10.13 23.62
N ALA A 276 -9.27 -8.85 23.96
CA ALA A 276 -9.39 -8.37 25.33
C ALA A 276 -10.74 -8.77 25.95
N ALA A 277 -11.85 -8.55 25.24
CA ALA A 277 -13.19 -8.93 25.70
C ALA A 277 -13.30 -10.45 25.95
N ARG A 278 -12.72 -11.26 25.05
CA ARG A 278 -12.68 -12.72 25.23
C ARG A 278 -11.87 -13.14 26.46
N LYS A 279 -10.70 -12.54 26.68
CA LYS A 279 -9.86 -12.81 27.87
C LYS A 279 -10.56 -12.39 29.17
N ALA A 280 -11.19 -11.21 29.18
CA ALA A 280 -11.92 -10.68 30.34
C ALA A 280 -13.11 -11.58 30.75
N ALA A 281 -13.87 -12.06 29.77
CA ALA A 281 -14.97 -12.99 30.04
C ALA A 281 -14.50 -14.38 30.50
N LEU A 282 -13.36 -14.88 30.00
CA LEU A 282 -12.75 -16.13 30.50
C LEU A 282 -12.27 -16.00 31.95
N SER A 283 -11.82 -14.80 32.37
CA SER A 283 -11.47 -14.51 33.77
C SER A 283 -12.68 -14.21 34.67
N GLY A 284 -13.91 -14.22 34.13
CA GLY A 284 -15.13 -13.93 34.88
C GLY A 284 -15.34 -12.46 35.24
N SER A 285 -14.55 -11.54 34.66
CA SER A 285 -14.68 -10.09 34.89
C SER A 285 -15.71 -9.42 33.97
N GLU A 286 -16.11 -10.08 32.89
CA GLU A 286 -17.18 -9.66 31.97
C GLU A 286 -18.20 -10.79 31.75
N PRO A 287 -19.45 -10.46 31.34
CA PRO A 287 -20.47 -11.46 31.02
C PRO A 287 -20.04 -12.38 29.86
N SER A 288 -20.48 -13.63 29.91
CA SER A 288 -20.24 -14.65 28.86
C SER A 288 -20.77 -14.26 27.46
N ASP A 289 -21.58 -13.21 27.37
CA ASP A 289 -22.15 -12.74 26.11
C ASP A 289 -21.10 -12.15 25.17
N SER A 290 -20.02 -11.53 25.69
CA SER A 290 -18.93 -11.01 24.87
C SER A 290 -18.21 -12.13 24.10
N ILE A 291 -18.00 -13.29 24.74
CA ILE A 291 -17.43 -14.49 24.09
C ILE A 291 -18.33 -14.98 22.95
N ARG A 292 -19.66 -14.95 23.15
CA ARG A 292 -20.62 -15.39 22.12
C ARG A 292 -20.52 -14.51 20.87
N VAL A 293 -20.37 -13.21 21.04
CA VAL A 293 -20.22 -12.25 19.93
C VAL A 293 -18.91 -12.47 19.19
N VAL A 294 -17.78 -12.63 19.91
CA VAL A 294 -16.47 -12.91 19.28
C VAL A 294 -16.53 -14.21 18.48
N ASN A 295 -17.10 -15.28 19.04
CA ASN A 295 -17.23 -16.56 18.34
C ASN A 295 -18.16 -16.46 17.13
N ALA A 296 -19.25 -15.70 17.22
CA ALA A 296 -20.14 -15.45 16.08
C ALA A 296 -19.40 -14.71 14.96
N LEU A 297 -18.63 -13.67 15.28
CA LEU A 297 -17.80 -12.94 14.34
C LEU A 297 -16.79 -13.84 13.64
N LEU A 298 -16.02 -14.63 14.40
CA LEU A 298 -15.04 -15.58 13.85
C LEU A 298 -15.71 -16.61 12.93
N THR A 299 -16.88 -17.10 13.30
CA THR A 299 -17.66 -18.05 12.48
C THR A 299 -18.09 -17.42 11.16
N GLN A 300 -18.54 -16.15 11.18
CA GLN A 300 -18.91 -15.45 9.95
C GLN A 300 -17.69 -15.12 9.08
N MET A 301 -16.55 -14.75 9.66
CA MET A 301 -15.30 -14.60 8.92
C MET A 301 -14.86 -15.91 8.24
N ASP A 302 -14.98 -17.04 8.95
CA ASP A 302 -14.68 -18.37 8.40
C ASP A 302 -15.64 -18.76 7.26
N LYS A 303 -16.87 -18.24 7.24
CA LYS A 303 -17.81 -18.39 6.12
C LYS A 303 -17.43 -17.48 4.95
N LEU A 304 -17.05 -16.24 5.20
CA LEU A 304 -16.68 -15.30 4.14
C LEU A 304 -15.38 -15.68 3.44
N LYS A 305 -14.39 -16.21 4.18
CA LYS A 305 -13.08 -16.55 3.58
C LYS A 305 -13.16 -17.62 2.50
N SER A 306 -14.20 -18.46 2.47
CA SER A 306 -14.40 -19.45 1.41
C SER A 306 -14.92 -18.84 0.11
N SER A 307 -15.48 -17.63 0.17
CA SER A 307 -16.03 -16.95 -1.00
C SER A 307 -14.91 -16.44 -1.92
N PRO A 308 -15.04 -16.65 -3.25
CA PRO A 308 -13.97 -16.38 -4.22
C PRO A 308 -13.60 -14.89 -4.31
N ASN A 309 -14.59 -14.02 -4.19
CA ASN A 309 -14.56 -12.58 -4.41
C ASN A 309 -14.45 -11.78 -3.10
N VAL A 310 -13.82 -12.35 -2.06
CA VAL A 310 -13.68 -11.69 -0.75
C VAL A 310 -12.22 -11.64 -0.30
N ILE A 311 -11.79 -10.46 0.17
CA ILE A 311 -10.54 -10.32 0.94
C ILE A 311 -10.87 -9.71 2.29
N ILE A 312 -10.42 -10.37 3.37
CA ILE A 312 -10.57 -9.88 4.74
C ILE A 312 -9.26 -9.23 5.17
N LEU A 313 -9.35 -7.98 5.58
CA LEU A 313 -8.25 -7.17 6.09
C LEU A 313 -8.47 -6.94 7.58
N THR A 314 -7.45 -7.15 8.40
CA THR A 314 -7.56 -7.01 9.86
C THR A 314 -6.41 -6.19 10.40
N THR A 315 -6.66 -5.36 11.40
CA THR A 315 -5.62 -4.55 12.06
C THR A 315 -5.58 -4.80 13.56
N SER A 316 -4.38 -4.76 14.16
CA SER A 316 -4.20 -4.80 15.61
C SER A 316 -3.17 -3.78 16.09
N ASN A 317 -3.49 -3.00 17.15
CA ASN A 317 -2.51 -2.10 17.76
C ASN A 317 -1.57 -2.77 18.78
N ILE A 318 -1.86 -4.01 19.21
CA ILE A 318 -1.06 -4.70 20.23
C ILE A 318 -0.21 -5.78 19.57
N THR A 319 1.11 -5.63 19.66
CA THR A 319 2.07 -6.58 19.11
C THR A 319 2.13 -7.91 19.87
N ALA A 320 1.87 -7.89 21.19
CA ALA A 320 2.04 -9.07 22.06
C ALA A 320 0.74 -9.80 22.44
N ALA A 321 -0.44 -9.18 22.29
CA ALA A 321 -1.70 -9.69 22.84
C ALA A 321 -2.79 -9.94 21.79
N ILE A 322 -2.41 -10.31 20.56
CA ILE A 322 -3.37 -10.71 19.52
C ILE A 322 -3.98 -12.06 19.90
N ASP A 323 -5.29 -12.23 19.69
CA ASP A 323 -5.96 -13.51 19.90
C ASP A 323 -5.46 -14.53 18.86
N ILE A 324 -5.06 -15.70 19.36
CA ILE A 324 -4.58 -16.85 18.59
C ILE A 324 -5.56 -17.22 17.47
N ALA A 325 -6.87 -17.05 17.70
CA ALA A 325 -7.89 -17.34 16.70
C ALA A 325 -7.78 -16.48 15.43
N PHE A 326 -7.33 -15.22 15.52
CA PHE A 326 -7.08 -14.38 14.35
C PHE A 326 -5.73 -14.71 13.72
N VAL A 327 -4.72 -14.96 14.56
CA VAL A 327 -3.38 -15.32 14.12
C VAL A 327 -3.40 -16.62 13.32
N ASP A 328 -4.11 -17.65 13.76
CA ASP A 328 -4.14 -18.95 13.07
C ASP A 328 -4.91 -18.90 11.74
N ARG A 329 -5.79 -17.92 11.56
CA ARG A 329 -6.61 -17.73 10.36
C ARG A 329 -5.96 -16.84 9.31
N ALA A 330 -4.99 -16.01 9.70
CA ALA A 330 -4.33 -15.08 8.80
C ALA A 330 -3.14 -15.74 8.10
N ASP A 331 -3.17 -15.75 6.77
CA ASP A 331 -2.06 -16.23 5.94
C ASP A 331 -0.89 -15.27 5.98
N ILE A 332 -1.18 -13.97 5.92
CA ILE A 332 -0.18 -12.91 6.05
C ILE A 332 -0.32 -12.24 7.40
N LYS A 333 0.79 -12.26 8.15
CA LYS A 333 0.99 -11.52 9.39
C LYS A 333 2.09 -10.51 9.13
N ALA A 334 1.72 -9.26 8.92
CA ALA A 334 2.65 -8.19 8.62
C ALA A 334 2.77 -7.25 9.81
N TYR A 335 3.99 -7.15 10.35
CA TYR A 335 4.32 -6.15 11.36
C TYR A 335 4.54 -4.79 10.70
N VAL A 336 3.84 -3.77 11.17
CA VAL A 336 3.98 -2.37 10.73
C VAL A 336 4.52 -1.55 11.89
N GLY A 337 5.85 -1.49 11.94
CA GLY A 337 6.61 -0.79 12.99
C GLY A 337 6.63 0.74 12.84
N PRO A 338 7.29 1.43 13.79
CA PRO A 338 7.57 2.85 13.64
C PRO A 338 8.48 3.10 12.41
N PRO A 339 8.40 4.29 11.79
CA PRO A 339 9.14 4.58 10.57
C PRO A 339 10.66 4.65 10.78
N THR A 340 11.40 4.02 9.87
CA THR A 340 12.87 4.11 9.77
C THR A 340 13.33 5.54 9.44
N LEU A 341 14.62 5.85 9.64
CA LEU A 341 15.16 7.18 9.29
C LEU A 341 14.85 7.58 7.84
N GLN A 342 14.99 6.63 6.90
CA GLN A 342 14.63 6.82 5.50
C GLN A 342 13.15 7.18 5.35
N ALA A 343 12.26 6.41 5.99
CA ALA A 343 10.82 6.68 5.92
C ALA A 343 10.47 8.04 6.55
N ARG A 344 11.07 8.39 7.69
CA ARG A 344 10.87 9.70 8.35
C ARG A 344 11.30 10.84 7.43
N TYR A 345 12.47 10.73 6.80
CA TYR A 345 12.96 11.72 5.85
C TYR A 345 11.97 11.90 4.69
N GLU A 346 11.53 10.81 4.05
CA GLU A 346 10.60 10.88 2.92
C GLU A 346 9.23 11.44 3.31
N ILE A 347 8.71 11.10 4.51
CA ILE A 347 7.46 11.68 5.03
C ILE A 347 7.62 13.19 5.16
N LEU A 348 8.65 13.66 5.88
CA LEU A 348 8.88 15.09 6.09
C LEU A 348 9.17 15.83 4.77
N ARG A 349 9.90 15.20 3.85
CA ARG A 349 10.17 15.69 2.50
C ARG A 349 8.88 15.91 1.71
N SER A 350 7.99 14.92 1.71
CA SER A 350 6.70 15.02 1.02
C SER A 350 5.84 16.15 1.59
N CYS A 351 5.83 16.31 2.92
CA CYS A 351 5.13 17.41 3.57
C CYS A 351 5.72 18.78 3.19
N LEU A 352 7.05 18.90 3.17
CA LEU A 352 7.71 20.14 2.80
C LEU A 352 7.42 20.53 1.34
N GLN A 353 7.47 19.56 0.42
CA GLN A 353 7.11 19.76 -0.99
C GLN A 353 5.66 20.22 -1.15
N GLU A 354 4.73 19.64 -0.38
CA GLU A 354 3.32 20.04 -0.41
C GLU A 354 3.11 21.48 0.11
N LEU A 355 3.80 21.88 1.18
CA LEU A 355 3.74 23.24 1.71
C LEU A 355 4.34 24.28 0.73
N ILE A 356 5.36 23.90 -0.02
CA ILE A 356 5.93 24.75 -1.10
C ILE A 356 4.95 24.81 -2.28
N ARG A 357 4.38 23.68 -2.70
CA ARG A 357 3.42 23.59 -3.81
C ARG A 357 2.17 24.42 -3.54
N SER A 358 1.65 24.37 -2.31
CA SER A 358 0.48 25.16 -1.89
C SER A 358 0.76 26.64 -1.67
N GLY A 359 2.04 27.07 -1.69
CA GLY A 359 2.44 28.45 -1.49
C GLY A 359 2.44 28.92 -0.03
N ILE A 360 2.30 28.01 0.93
CA ILE A 360 2.44 28.31 2.37
C ILE A 360 3.89 28.71 2.68
N LEU A 361 4.85 28.01 2.09
CA LEU A 361 6.26 28.36 2.15
C LEU A 361 6.67 29.09 0.87
N SER A 362 7.49 30.13 1.02
CA SER A 362 7.97 30.88 -0.15
C SER A 362 8.81 29.99 -1.06
N LYS A 363 8.61 30.13 -2.38
CA LYS A 363 9.55 29.58 -3.37
C LYS A 363 10.94 30.16 -3.14
N PHE A 364 11.96 29.35 -3.36
CA PHE A 364 13.35 29.77 -3.18
C PHE A 364 13.69 30.91 -4.13
N GLN A 365 14.31 31.98 -3.63
CA GLN A 365 14.58 33.22 -4.39
C GLN A 365 15.48 33.03 -5.63
N ASP A 366 16.10 31.85 -5.81
CA ASP A 366 17.00 31.53 -6.94
C ASP A 366 16.72 30.18 -7.64
N CYS A 367 15.66 29.45 -7.30
CA CYS A 367 15.40 28.12 -7.87
C CYS A 367 13.92 27.88 -8.15
N ASP A 368 13.48 28.06 -9.40
CA ASP A 368 12.12 27.74 -9.85
C ASP A 368 11.76 26.24 -9.69
N HIS A 369 12.75 25.34 -9.56
CA HIS A 369 12.55 23.89 -9.47
C HIS A 369 13.52 23.19 -8.50
N LEU A 370 13.53 23.55 -7.21
CA LEU A 370 14.26 22.75 -6.22
C LEU A 370 13.50 21.44 -5.92
N MET A 371 13.80 20.39 -6.69
CA MET A 371 13.46 19.02 -6.28
C MET A 371 14.42 18.62 -5.16
N LEU A 372 13.90 18.54 -3.92
CA LEU A 372 14.62 17.87 -2.85
C LEU A 372 15.04 16.48 -3.35
N PRO A 373 16.25 15.98 -3.06
CA PRO A 373 16.66 14.62 -3.42
C PRO A 373 15.89 13.61 -2.57
N ASN A 374 15.67 12.40 -3.08
CA ASN A 374 15.18 11.30 -2.24
C ASN A 374 16.29 10.86 -1.28
N TYR A 375 15.97 10.04 -0.28
CA TYR A 375 16.92 9.64 0.75
C TYR A 375 18.14 8.90 0.16
N SER A 376 17.94 8.03 -0.83
CA SER A 376 19.02 7.30 -1.51
C SER A 376 20.01 8.25 -2.18
N ASN A 377 19.52 9.18 -3.01
CA ASN A 377 20.36 10.17 -3.70
C ASN A 377 21.02 11.14 -2.72
N LEU A 378 20.36 11.46 -1.61
CA LEU A 378 20.95 12.29 -0.55
C LEU A 378 22.13 11.57 0.11
N LYS A 379 21.98 10.29 0.44
CA LYS A 379 23.02 9.48 1.09
C LYS A 379 24.27 9.37 0.22
N GLU A 380 24.11 9.19 -1.09
CA GLU A 380 25.22 9.20 -2.05
C GLU A 380 25.94 10.55 -2.10
N LYS A 381 25.18 11.66 -2.14
CA LYS A 381 25.75 13.02 -2.12
C LYS A 381 26.47 13.36 -0.83
N LEU A 382 25.99 12.88 0.32
CA LEU A 382 26.64 13.08 1.63
C LEU A 382 27.97 12.32 1.76
N ASN A 383 28.11 11.19 1.06
CA ASN A 383 29.35 10.41 1.05
C ASN A 383 30.45 11.00 0.15
N THR A 384 30.15 12.05 -0.62
CA THR A 384 31.11 12.71 -1.51
C THR A 384 31.75 13.90 -0.77
N PRO A 385 33.08 13.92 -0.54
CA PRO A 385 33.73 14.89 0.35
C PRO A 385 33.87 16.33 -0.20
N GLU A 386 33.31 16.68 -1.36
CA GLU A 386 33.71 17.89 -2.12
C GLU A 386 32.71 19.05 -2.20
N LEU A 387 31.65 19.12 -1.39
CA LEU A 387 30.73 20.28 -1.43
C LEU A 387 30.58 20.95 -0.06
N GLN A 388 31.61 21.70 0.33
CA GLN A 388 31.55 22.72 1.37
C GLN A 388 31.15 24.07 0.75
N GLU A 389 29.91 24.19 0.28
CA GLU A 389 29.30 25.51 0.13
C GLU A 389 28.31 25.76 1.28
N PRO A 390 28.57 26.77 2.14
CA PRO A 390 27.80 27.00 3.37
C PRO A 390 26.42 27.64 3.14
N GLN A 391 26.07 28.04 1.91
CA GLN A 391 24.78 28.68 1.61
C GLN A 391 24.18 28.12 0.33
N GLY A 392 23.14 27.29 0.48
CA GLY A 392 22.43 26.71 -0.66
C GLY A 392 21.52 25.53 -0.31
N PRO A 393 20.98 24.82 -1.34
CA PRO A 393 20.08 23.68 -1.22
C PRO A 393 20.57 22.55 -0.31
N LEU A 394 21.89 22.40 -0.22
CA LEU A 394 22.53 21.37 0.60
C LEU A 394 22.29 21.59 2.10
N ASN A 395 22.21 22.85 2.55
CA ASN A 395 21.95 23.16 3.96
C ASN A 395 20.53 22.76 4.36
N LEU A 396 19.54 23.00 3.49
CA LEU A 396 18.16 22.54 3.71
C LEU A 396 18.06 21.02 3.75
N CYS A 397 18.79 20.31 2.88
CA CYS A 397 18.84 18.86 2.91
C CYS A 397 19.41 18.35 4.24
N LYS A 398 20.44 19.02 4.77
CA LYS A 398 21.02 18.74 6.10
C LYS A 398 20.05 19.02 7.24
N GLN A 399 19.30 20.12 7.19
CA GLN A 399 18.26 20.42 8.19
C GLN A 399 17.11 19.42 8.13
N LEU A 400 16.72 18.97 6.94
CA LEU A 400 15.65 18.00 6.77
C LEU A 400 16.04 16.61 7.30
N ILE A 401 17.29 16.17 7.06
CA ILE A 401 17.78 14.91 7.65
C ILE A 401 17.92 15.04 9.17
N GLU A 402 18.39 16.18 9.69
CA GLU A 402 18.42 16.44 11.13
C GLU A 402 17.02 16.38 11.74
N ALA A 403 16.01 16.99 11.09
CA ALA A 403 14.62 16.90 11.53
C ALA A 403 14.13 15.44 11.58
N ALA A 404 14.52 14.62 10.60
CA ALA A 404 14.19 13.21 10.56
C ALA A 404 14.90 12.41 11.68
N GLU A 405 16.16 12.73 11.99
CA GLU A 405 16.90 12.14 13.11
C GLU A 405 16.24 12.48 14.45
N GLN A 406 15.92 13.77 14.68
CA GLN A 406 15.25 14.24 15.91
C GLN A 406 13.81 13.74 16.06
N SER A 407 13.23 13.16 15.01
CA SER A 407 11.89 12.57 15.03
C SER A 407 11.89 11.06 15.31
N GLU A 408 13.00 10.49 15.77
CA GLU A 408 13.07 9.09 16.17
C GLU A 408 12.06 8.76 17.28
N GLY A 409 11.36 7.63 17.15
CA GLY A 409 10.30 7.21 18.07
C GLY A 409 8.89 7.78 17.77
N LEU A 410 8.78 8.81 16.92
CA LEU A 410 7.48 9.36 16.53
C LEU A 410 6.73 8.42 15.56
N SER A 411 5.41 8.33 15.76
CA SER A 411 4.53 7.59 14.84
C SER A 411 4.37 8.31 13.49
N GLY A 412 3.97 7.58 12.43
CA GLY A 412 3.66 8.20 11.13
C GLY A 412 2.59 9.29 11.23
N ARG A 413 1.58 9.09 12.09
CA ARG A 413 0.57 10.11 12.42
C ARG A 413 1.20 11.36 13.04
N SER A 414 2.09 11.19 14.02
CA SER A 414 2.80 12.30 14.66
C SER A 414 3.67 13.06 13.66
N LEU A 415 4.43 12.35 12.81
CA LEU A 415 5.26 12.95 11.77
C LEU A 415 4.46 13.81 10.79
N ARG A 416 3.29 13.34 10.34
CA ARG A 416 2.40 14.12 9.45
C ARG A 416 1.74 15.32 10.14
N LYS A 417 1.70 15.33 11.48
CA LYS A 417 1.20 16.46 12.29
C LYS A 417 2.27 17.52 12.54
N LEU A 418 3.56 17.13 12.59
CA LEU A 418 4.67 18.05 12.87
C LEU A 418 4.70 19.31 11.98
N PRO A 419 4.52 19.24 10.64
CA PRO A 419 4.58 20.43 9.79
C PRO A 419 3.55 21.50 10.18
N PHE A 420 2.34 21.07 10.56
CA PHE A 420 1.30 21.98 11.03
C PHE A 420 1.66 22.61 12.37
N LEU A 421 2.15 21.82 13.32
CA LEU A 421 2.57 22.32 14.64
C LEU A 421 3.76 23.28 14.55
N ALA A 422 4.70 22.99 13.65
CA ALA A 422 5.85 23.84 13.38
C ALA A 422 5.41 25.17 12.76
N HIS A 423 4.53 25.14 11.75
CA HIS A 423 3.97 26.34 11.13
C HIS A 423 3.16 27.19 12.13
N ALA A 424 2.33 26.56 12.95
CA ALA A 424 1.54 27.23 13.98
C ALA A 424 2.40 27.94 15.05
N GLY A 425 3.64 27.50 15.24
CA GLY A 425 4.61 28.14 16.13
C GLY A 425 5.36 29.33 15.51
N LEU A 426 5.20 29.61 14.22
CA LEU A 426 5.88 30.71 13.54
C LEU A 426 5.22 32.07 13.82
N ALA A 427 6.04 33.09 14.01
CA ALA A 427 5.57 34.45 14.27
C ALA A 427 4.90 35.13 13.05
N ASP A 428 5.30 34.74 11.82
CA ASP A 428 4.69 35.22 10.58
C ASP A 428 4.21 34.04 9.72
N PRO A 429 2.88 33.77 9.69
CA PRO A 429 2.31 32.63 8.99
C PRO A 429 2.13 32.85 7.47
N TYR A 430 2.28 34.08 6.95
CA TYR A 430 1.89 34.40 5.57
C TYR A 430 3.05 34.37 4.57
N ARG A 431 4.31 34.41 5.04
CA ARG A 431 5.53 34.24 4.21
C ARG A 431 6.66 33.62 5.02
N SER A 432 6.60 32.31 5.22
CA SER A 432 7.64 31.60 5.95
C SER A 432 8.74 31.10 5.01
N ASP A 433 9.99 31.46 5.32
CA ASP A 433 11.18 30.94 4.64
C ASP A 433 11.37 29.44 4.96
N PRO A 434 11.65 28.57 3.98
CA PRO A 434 11.83 27.13 4.20
C PRO A 434 12.90 26.78 5.24
N SER A 435 13.99 27.55 5.32
CA SER A 435 15.06 27.30 6.30
C SER A 435 14.60 27.62 7.72
N LYS A 436 13.86 28.72 7.89
CA LYS A 436 13.23 29.07 9.19
C LYS A 436 12.18 28.04 9.59
N PHE A 437 11.39 27.56 8.63
CA PHE A 437 10.39 26.52 8.85
C PHE A 437 11.05 25.20 9.30
N LEU A 438 12.12 24.77 8.63
CA LEU A 438 12.85 23.56 9.02
C LEU A 438 13.47 23.67 10.42
N TYR A 439 13.98 24.84 10.80
CA TYR A 439 14.43 25.07 12.18
C TYR A 439 13.28 24.91 13.19
N ALA A 440 12.12 25.52 12.92
CA ALA A 440 10.93 25.35 13.77
C ALA A 440 10.44 23.89 13.80
N LEU A 441 10.57 23.16 12.69
CA LEU A 441 10.23 21.75 12.59
C LEU A 441 11.12 20.88 13.49
N ILE A 442 12.43 21.13 13.48
CA ILE A 442 13.41 20.44 14.36
C ILE A 442 13.06 20.67 15.84
N GLU A 443 12.83 21.92 16.23
CA GLU A 443 12.49 22.25 17.62
C GLU A 443 11.13 21.67 18.04
N THR A 444 10.16 21.66 17.12
CA THR A 444 8.85 21.03 17.36
C THR A 444 8.99 19.52 17.54
N ALA A 445 9.82 18.84 16.73
CA ALA A 445 10.07 17.41 16.86
C ALA A 445 10.67 17.06 18.23
N LYS A 446 11.66 17.83 18.69
CA LYS A 446 12.26 17.67 20.04
C LYS A 446 11.23 17.85 21.14
N ARG A 447 10.35 18.85 21.02
CA ARG A 447 9.29 19.10 22.01
C ARG A 447 8.30 17.94 22.07
N GLU A 448 7.77 17.50 20.94
CA GLU A 448 6.81 16.37 20.90
C GLU A 448 7.44 15.08 21.44
N LEU A 449 8.73 14.85 21.20
CA LEU A 449 9.45 13.71 21.77
C LEU A 449 9.56 13.81 23.31
N SER A 450 9.79 15.01 23.85
CA SER A 450 9.86 15.23 25.30
C SER A 450 8.52 15.07 26.02
N GLU A 451 7.41 15.19 25.30
CA GLU A 451 6.05 15.02 25.82
C GLU A 451 5.55 13.57 25.75
N LEU A 452 6.28 12.66 25.09
CA LEU A 452 5.93 11.25 25.07
C LEU A 452 6.13 10.62 26.46
N PRO A 453 5.16 9.83 26.96
CA PRO A 453 5.31 9.13 28.23
C PRO A 453 6.49 8.17 28.16
N SER A 454 7.44 8.34 29.09
CA SER A 454 8.67 7.55 29.25
C SER A 454 8.43 6.09 29.58
#